data_AF-A0A818LF06-F1
#
_entry.id   AF-A0A818LF06-F1
#
_cell.length_a   1.000
_cell.length_b   1.000
_cell.length_c   1.000
_cell.angle_alpha   90.00
_cell.angle_beta   90.00
_cell.angle_gamma   90.00
#
_symmetry.space_group_name_H-M   'P 1'
#
loop_
_entity.id
_entity.type
_entity.pdbx_description
1 polymer ?
#
loop_
_entity_poly.entity_id
_entity_poly.type
_entity_poly.pdbx_seq_one_letter_code
_entity_poly.pdbx_strand_id
1 'polypeptide(L)'
;VPVLTRTDHRVFAHVKIYSNFAEIIQPLGILPLEFSAEDWSDIRSDSITLVGANVNITQQTITEKKNSLNNLQVYVRSPSSSNTETKFFQATMIDENRNLVKLIDKDISKEAIYLTVQPDHIVYNNEPSQSKYYVNFTYDTTDAVYLSYLRSNLNWKTRYQLNLFEETKQAIIIAMADIRNDGKSKIDIEYGELIGGEINLRMFEQDG
;
A
#
# COMPACT_ATOMS: atom_id res chain seq x y z
N VAL A 1 19.38 -18.92 34.46
CA VAL A 1 18.80 -17.55 34.51
C VAL A 1 17.97 -17.40 33.24
N PRO A 2 16.68 -17.03 33.32
CA PRO A 2 15.72 -17.29 32.26
C PRO A 2 15.93 -16.39 31.04
N VAL A 3 15.65 -16.99 29.88
CA VAL A 3 15.64 -16.39 28.54
C VAL A 3 14.49 -15.38 28.47
N LEU A 4 14.81 -14.10 28.23
CA LEU A 4 13.80 -13.09 27.90
C LEU A 4 13.40 -13.27 26.44
N THR A 5 12.21 -13.83 26.26
CA THR A 5 11.50 -13.95 25.00
C THR A 5 10.89 -12.61 24.56
N ARG A 6 11.07 -12.31 23.27
CA ARG A 6 10.14 -11.61 22.37
C ARG A 6 9.89 -10.11 22.67
N THR A 7 10.71 -9.25 22.09
CA THR A 7 10.28 -7.87 21.77
C THR A 7 9.42 -7.93 20.50
N ASP A 8 8.11 -7.81 20.68
CA ASP A 8 7.26 -7.21 19.64
C ASP A 8 7.86 -5.83 19.35
N HIS A 9 8.65 -5.72 18.27
CA HIS A 9 9.16 -4.45 17.81
C HIS A 9 8.00 -3.69 17.17
N ARG A 10 7.15 -3.08 18.00
CA ARG A 10 6.23 -2.05 17.53
C ARG A 10 7.08 -0.88 17.08
N VAL A 11 7.08 -0.61 15.79
CA VAL A 11 7.71 0.57 15.22
C VAL A 11 6.79 1.73 15.54
N PHE A 12 7.23 2.58 16.45
CA PHE A 12 6.51 3.76 16.86
C PHE A 12 6.87 4.92 15.94
N ALA A 13 5.86 5.53 15.32
CA ALA A 13 6.03 6.64 14.39
C ALA A 13 5.68 7.99 15.04
N HIS A 14 6.43 9.02 14.65
CA HIS A 14 5.98 10.40 14.72
C HIS A 14 5.17 10.71 13.45
N VAL A 15 3.93 11.14 13.64
CA VAL A 15 3.02 11.46 12.55
C VAL A 15 2.66 12.94 12.55
N LYS A 16 2.82 13.60 11.40
CA LYS A 16 2.31 14.95 11.17
C LYS A 16 1.12 14.87 10.22
N ILE A 17 -0.07 15.21 10.68
CA ILE A 17 -1.29 15.12 9.88
C ILE A 17 -1.66 16.52 9.38
N TYR A 18 -1.70 16.64 8.06
CA TYR A 18 -2.14 17.82 7.33
C TYR A 18 -3.58 17.61 6.85
N SER A 19 -4.16 18.64 6.23
CA SER A 19 -5.55 18.60 5.75
C SER A 19 -5.80 17.53 4.67
N ASN A 20 -4.78 17.16 3.89
CA ASN A 20 -4.90 16.27 2.74
C ASN A 20 -3.87 15.12 2.67
N PHE A 21 -2.92 15.06 3.59
CA PHE A 21 -1.95 13.97 3.71
C PHE A 21 -1.39 13.92 5.14
N ALA A 22 -0.66 12.87 5.47
CA ALA A 22 0.16 12.80 6.65
C ALA A 22 1.61 12.47 6.29
N GLU A 23 2.55 13.06 7.00
CA GLU A 23 3.95 12.64 6.99
C GLU A 23 4.17 11.64 8.13
N ILE A 24 4.73 10.49 7.79
CA ILE A 24 5.10 9.44 8.74
C ILE A 24 6.62 9.46 8.87
N ILE A 25 7.11 9.70 10.08
CA ILE A 25 8.53 9.70 10.41
C ILE A 25 8.78 8.60 11.43
N GLN A 26 9.64 7.63 11.11
CA GLN A 26 9.93 6.51 11.99
C GLN A 26 11.41 6.15 11.99
N PRO A 27 11.93 5.51 13.06
CA PRO A 27 13.29 5.00 13.06
C PRO A 27 13.56 4.13 11.84
N LEU A 28 14.73 4.29 11.21
CA LEU A 28 15.09 3.47 10.06
C LEU A 28 15.22 2.00 10.47
N GLY A 29 14.38 1.14 9.88
CA GLY A 29 14.45 -0.31 10.06
C GLY A 29 15.63 -0.95 9.33
N ILE A 30 15.70 -2.28 9.39
CA ILE A 30 16.70 -3.06 8.66
C ILE A 30 16.41 -2.93 7.15
N LEU A 31 17.44 -2.55 6.38
CA LEU A 31 17.35 -2.47 4.93
C LEU A 31 17.55 -3.85 4.25
N PRO A 32 16.86 -4.13 3.14
CA PRO A 32 15.83 -3.30 2.50
C PRO A 32 14.52 -3.28 3.30
N LEU A 33 13.85 -2.13 3.32
CA LEU A 33 12.53 -1.98 3.94
C LEU A 33 11.49 -2.71 3.11
N GLU A 34 10.66 -3.53 3.76
CA GLU A 34 9.57 -4.27 3.12
C GLU A 34 8.22 -3.58 3.35
N PHE A 35 7.46 -3.41 2.27
CA PHE A 35 6.09 -2.91 2.28
C PHE A 35 5.16 -3.91 1.60
N SER A 36 3.97 -4.12 2.17
CA SER A 36 2.90 -4.84 1.49
C SER A 36 2.32 -3.99 0.35
N ALA A 37 1.60 -4.60 -0.60
CA ALA A 37 0.90 -3.85 -1.64
C ALA A 37 -0.13 -2.87 -1.07
N GLU A 38 -0.77 -3.22 0.06
CA GLU A 38 -1.72 -2.35 0.74
C GLU A 38 -1.02 -1.14 1.35
N ASP A 39 0.07 -1.34 2.10
CA ASP A 39 0.89 -0.24 2.63
C ASP A 39 1.42 0.67 1.53
N TRP A 40 1.90 0.06 0.44
CA TRP A 40 2.46 0.79 -0.69
C TRP A 40 1.42 1.66 -1.38
N SER A 41 0.18 1.17 -1.50
CA SER A 41 -0.92 1.92 -2.14
C SER A 41 -1.36 3.16 -1.34
N ASP A 42 -1.14 3.14 -0.04
CA ASP A 42 -1.43 4.26 0.86
C ASP A 42 -0.30 5.32 0.85
N ILE A 43 0.91 4.94 0.41
CA ILE A 43 2.09 5.82 0.33
C ILE A 43 2.06 6.59 -0.99
N ARG A 44 2.26 7.90 -0.91
CA ARG A 44 2.38 8.76 -2.08
C ARG A 44 3.66 8.41 -2.85
N SER A 45 3.54 8.25 -4.16
CA SER A 45 4.68 8.05 -5.06
C SER A 45 5.76 9.11 -4.84
N ASP A 46 7.03 8.66 -4.86
CA ASP A 46 8.23 9.49 -4.70
C ASP A 46 8.36 10.24 -3.37
N SER A 47 7.52 9.92 -2.37
CA SER A 47 7.59 10.57 -1.05
C SER A 47 8.54 9.89 -0.07
N ILE A 48 8.94 8.63 -0.34
CA ILE A 48 9.77 7.86 0.58
C ILE A 48 11.22 8.35 0.51
N THR A 49 11.74 8.79 1.64
CA THR A 49 13.11 9.31 1.76
C THR A 49 13.68 9.07 3.16
N LEU A 50 14.96 9.37 3.34
CA LEU A 50 15.62 9.40 4.65
C LEU A 50 15.77 10.83 5.14
N VAL A 51 15.50 11.05 6.42
CA VAL A 51 15.67 12.34 7.10
C VAL A 51 16.53 12.17 8.34
N GLY A 52 17.34 13.17 8.64
CA GLY A 52 18.27 13.16 9.77
C GLY A 52 19.35 14.21 9.60
N ALA A 53 20.17 14.40 10.64
CA ALA A 53 21.31 15.28 10.55
C ALA A 53 22.34 14.70 9.57
N ASN A 54 22.85 15.53 8.66
CA ASN A 54 23.91 15.17 7.71
C ASN A 54 23.64 13.91 6.87
N VAL A 55 22.38 13.51 6.69
CA VAL A 55 22.03 12.36 5.84
C VAL A 55 22.20 12.75 4.39
N ASN A 56 23.16 12.13 3.70
CA ASN A 56 23.29 12.24 2.25
C ASN A 56 22.92 10.91 1.61
N ILE A 57 21.84 10.87 0.83
CA ILE A 57 21.40 9.67 0.11
C ILE A 57 22.14 9.63 -1.23
N THR A 58 22.98 8.62 -1.42
CA THR A 58 23.74 8.43 -2.66
C THR A 58 22.98 7.57 -3.67
N GLN A 59 22.15 6.64 -3.19
CA GLN A 59 21.30 5.82 -4.04
C GLN A 59 20.02 5.42 -3.30
N GLN A 60 18.91 5.43 -4.03
CA GLN A 60 17.66 4.80 -3.62
C GLN A 60 17.23 3.80 -4.68
N THR A 61 16.84 2.61 -4.26
CA THR A 61 16.35 1.56 -5.15
C THR A 61 15.01 1.07 -4.65
N ILE A 62 14.01 1.07 -5.53
CA ILE A 62 12.68 0.53 -5.26
C ILE A 62 12.50 -0.70 -6.16
N THR A 63 12.23 -1.84 -5.54
CA THR A 63 12.04 -3.11 -6.25
C THR A 63 10.68 -3.68 -5.89
N GLU A 64 9.82 -3.88 -6.89
CA GLU A 64 8.63 -4.71 -6.74
C GLU A 64 9.02 -6.18 -6.87
N LYS A 65 8.63 -7.00 -5.90
CA LYS A 65 8.71 -8.46 -5.97
C LYS A 65 7.30 -9.02 -6.06
N LYS A 66 6.98 -9.58 -7.22
CA LYS A 66 5.75 -10.29 -7.49
C LYS A 66 6.07 -11.76 -7.80
N ASN A 67 5.31 -12.68 -7.23
CA ASN A 67 5.42 -14.07 -7.66
C ASN A 67 4.83 -14.19 -9.08
N SER A 68 5.61 -14.76 -9.98
CA SER A 68 5.11 -15.01 -11.34
C SER A 68 3.95 -15.98 -11.28
N LEU A 69 2.89 -15.65 -12.02
CA LEU A 69 1.74 -16.52 -12.22
C LEU A 69 2.01 -17.55 -13.32
N ASN A 70 3.18 -17.51 -13.96
CA ASN A 70 3.57 -18.50 -14.96
C ASN A 70 3.66 -19.90 -14.34
N ASN A 71 3.24 -20.90 -15.12
CA ASN A 71 3.08 -22.31 -14.75
C ASN A 71 2.02 -22.60 -13.68
N LEU A 72 1.24 -21.59 -13.25
CA LEU A 72 0.16 -21.80 -12.30
C LEU A 72 -1.07 -22.42 -13.01
N GLN A 73 -1.74 -23.35 -12.33
CA GLN A 73 -3.00 -23.91 -12.82
C GLN A 73 -4.14 -22.92 -12.55
N VAL A 74 -4.88 -22.61 -13.61
CA VAL A 74 -6.01 -21.69 -13.61
C VAL A 74 -7.23 -22.35 -14.26
N TYR A 75 -8.40 -21.82 -13.97
CA TYR A 75 -9.63 -22.14 -14.70
C TYR A 75 -9.97 -20.98 -15.62
N VAL A 76 -10.27 -21.28 -16.88
CA VAL A 76 -10.58 -20.26 -17.88
C VAL A 76 -12.01 -20.44 -18.36
N ARG A 77 -12.75 -19.33 -18.41
CA ARG A 77 -14.12 -19.31 -18.91
C ARG A 77 -14.16 -19.73 -20.38
N SER A 78 -15.03 -20.68 -20.69
CA SER A 78 -15.23 -21.15 -22.05
C SER A 78 -15.82 -20.05 -22.92
N PRO A 79 -15.34 -19.86 -24.17
CA PRO A 79 -15.95 -18.96 -25.14
C PRO A 79 -17.42 -19.29 -25.43
N SER A 80 -17.83 -20.54 -25.23
CA SER A 80 -19.23 -20.99 -25.37
C SER A 80 -20.08 -20.78 -24.12
N SER A 81 -19.55 -20.12 -23.08
CA SER A 81 -20.33 -19.77 -21.90
C SER A 81 -21.43 -18.78 -22.26
N SER A 82 -22.64 -19.02 -21.78
CA SER A 82 -23.78 -18.11 -21.94
C SER A 82 -24.02 -17.29 -20.67
N ASN A 83 -25.01 -16.38 -20.71
CA ASN A 83 -25.44 -15.64 -19.52
C ASN A 83 -26.08 -16.56 -18.44
N THR A 84 -26.48 -17.77 -18.79
CA THR A 84 -27.17 -18.71 -17.89
C THR A 84 -26.29 -19.88 -17.44
N GLU A 85 -25.20 -20.18 -18.15
CA GLU A 85 -24.30 -21.28 -17.82
C GLU A 85 -22.85 -20.87 -18.11
N THR A 86 -22.06 -20.76 -17.04
CA THR A 86 -20.63 -20.46 -17.15
C THR A 86 -19.86 -21.77 -17.05
N LYS A 87 -19.18 -22.16 -18.14
CA LYS A 87 -18.32 -23.34 -18.18
C LYS A 87 -16.88 -22.92 -18.05
N PHE A 88 -16.11 -23.65 -17.27
CA PHE A 88 -14.67 -23.44 -17.11
C PHE A 88 -13.90 -24.67 -17.54
N PHE A 89 -12.72 -24.47 -18.11
CA PHE A 89 -11.75 -25.53 -18.37
C PHE A 89 -10.44 -25.25 -17.64
N GLN A 90 -9.74 -26.31 -17.26
CA GLN A 90 -8.46 -26.20 -16.58
C GLN A 90 -7.36 -25.86 -17.59
N ALA A 91 -6.47 -24.96 -17.23
CA ALA A 91 -5.35 -24.52 -18.05
C ALA A 91 -4.12 -24.21 -17.19
N THR A 92 -2.96 -24.17 -17.81
CA THR A 92 -1.71 -23.68 -17.21
C THR A 92 -1.42 -22.29 -17.77
N MET A 93 -1.19 -21.31 -16.91
CA MET A 93 -0.68 -20.00 -17.32
C MET A 93 0.72 -20.15 -17.92
N ILE A 94 0.92 -19.70 -19.15
CA ILE A 94 2.22 -19.78 -19.85
C ILE A 94 2.90 -18.41 -19.84
N ASP A 95 2.13 -17.35 -20.02
CA ASP A 95 2.62 -15.97 -20.00
C ASP A 95 1.55 -15.05 -19.41
N GLU A 96 1.78 -14.64 -18.17
CA GLU A 96 0.89 -13.75 -17.41
C GLU A 96 0.74 -12.35 -18.01
N ASN A 97 1.73 -11.84 -18.75
CA ASN A 97 1.66 -10.50 -19.34
C ASN A 97 0.74 -10.46 -20.56
N ARG A 98 0.63 -11.59 -21.25
CA ARG A 98 -0.25 -11.78 -22.41
C ARG A 98 -1.52 -12.53 -22.07
N ASN A 99 -1.72 -12.93 -20.80
CA ASN A 99 -2.78 -13.86 -20.39
C ASN A 99 -2.85 -15.11 -21.29
N LEU A 100 -1.68 -15.62 -21.68
CA LEU A 100 -1.57 -16.81 -22.53
C LEU A 100 -1.64 -18.05 -21.65
N VAL A 101 -2.59 -18.93 -21.94
CA VAL A 101 -2.79 -20.19 -21.23
C VAL A 101 -2.64 -21.38 -22.17
N LYS A 102 -2.23 -22.52 -21.63
CA LYS A 102 -2.23 -23.82 -22.28
C LYS A 102 -3.32 -24.68 -21.69
N LEU A 103 -4.24 -25.18 -22.50
CA LEU A 103 -5.32 -26.03 -22.03
C LEU A 103 -4.78 -27.35 -21.45
N ILE A 104 -5.29 -27.74 -20.29
CA ILE A 104 -5.10 -29.07 -19.71
C ILE A 104 -6.35 -29.87 -20.08
N ASP A 105 -6.40 -30.33 -21.32
CA ASP A 105 -7.46 -31.26 -21.73
C ASP A 105 -7.00 -32.72 -21.54
N LYS A 106 -7.95 -33.59 -21.18
CA LYS A 106 -7.69 -35.01 -20.93
C LYS A 106 -7.83 -35.88 -22.18
N ASP A 107 -8.43 -35.40 -23.28
CA ASP A 107 -8.91 -36.37 -24.27
C ASP A 107 -8.92 -36.01 -25.78
N ILE A 108 -8.51 -34.84 -26.28
CA ILE A 108 -8.68 -34.62 -27.74
C ILE A 108 -7.50 -33.89 -28.39
N SER A 109 -6.74 -34.68 -29.17
CA SER A 109 -5.57 -34.36 -29.99
C SER A 109 -4.24 -34.18 -29.24
N LYS A 110 -3.17 -34.79 -29.75
CA LYS A 110 -1.82 -34.78 -29.15
C LYS A 110 -1.15 -33.40 -29.15
N GLU A 111 -1.83 -32.36 -29.61
CA GLU A 111 -1.29 -31.02 -29.80
C GLU A 111 -1.71 -30.09 -28.67
N ALA A 112 -0.75 -29.32 -28.17
CA ALA A 112 -1.01 -28.35 -27.12
C ALA A 112 -1.81 -27.16 -27.68
N ILE A 113 -3.00 -26.92 -27.13
CA ILE A 113 -3.83 -25.75 -27.47
C ILE A 113 -3.43 -24.59 -26.56
N TYR A 114 -3.11 -23.46 -27.17
CA TYR A 114 -2.77 -22.20 -26.50
C TYR A 114 -3.81 -21.13 -26.82
N LEU A 115 -4.24 -20.37 -25.81
CA LEU A 115 -5.25 -19.32 -25.95
C LEU A 115 -4.83 -18.07 -25.17
N THR A 116 -5.08 -16.90 -25.74
CA THR A 116 -5.05 -15.63 -25.02
C THR A 116 -6.43 -15.39 -24.43
N VAL A 117 -6.50 -15.07 -23.14
CA VAL A 117 -7.75 -14.99 -22.38
C VAL A 117 -7.90 -13.59 -21.80
N GLN A 118 -9.13 -13.08 -21.70
CA GLN A 118 -9.37 -11.82 -20.99
C GLN A 118 -9.08 -11.99 -19.48
N PRO A 119 -8.50 -11.00 -18.79
CA PRO A 119 -8.14 -11.12 -17.38
C PRO A 119 -9.31 -11.54 -16.47
N ASP A 120 -10.52 -11.03 -16.73
CA ASP A 120 -11.75 -11.32 -15.99
C ASP A 120 -12.34 -12.71 -16.26
N HIS A 121 -11.81 -13.42 -17.26
CA HIS A 121 -12.16 -14.80 -17.59
C HIS A 121 -11.20 -15.83 -16.99
N ILE A 122 -10.20 -15.40 -16.24
CA ILE A 122 -9.22 -16.27 -15.56
C ILE A 122 -9.58 -16.36 -14.08
N VAL A 123 -9.80 -17.58 -13.60
CA VAL A 123 -10.08 -17.88 -12.19
C VAL A 123 -8.89 -18.65 -11.63
N TYR A 124 -8.32 -18.13 -10.55
CA TYR A 124 -7.17 -18.73 -9.88
C TYR A 124 -7.64 -19.69 -8.76
N ASN A 125 -6.99 -20.85 -8.63
CA ASN A 125 -7.31 -21.82 -7.58
C ASN A 125 -7.08 -21.28 -6.17
N ASN A 126 -6.04 -20.46 -6.03
CA ASN A 126 -5.73 -19.68 -4.85
C ASN A 126 -5.57 -18.24 -5.28
N GLU A 127 -5.93 -17.30 -4.41
CA GLU A 127 -5.68 -15.89 -4.66
C GLU A 127 -4.18 -15.68 -4.95
N PRO A 128 -3.83 -15.00 -6.07
CA PRO A 128 -2.45 -14.64 -6.35
C PRO A 128 -1.82 -13.94 -5.15
N SER A 129 -0.60 -14.34 -4.78
CA SER A 129 0.11 -13.64 -3.72
C SER A 129 0.29 -12.17 -4.10
N GLN A 130 -0.07 -11.28 -3.19
CA GLN A 130 0.10 -9.85 -3.38
C GLN A 130 1.58 -9.50 -3.60
N SER A 131 1.82 -8.48 -4.43
CA SER A 131 3.16 -7.91 -4.59
C SER A 131 3.71 -7.39 -3.27
N LYS A 132 5.02 -7.48 -3.11
CA LYS A 132 5.77 -6.81 -2.04
C LYS A 132 6.69 -5.78 -2.65
N TYR A 133 6.87 -4.67 -1.96
CA TYR A 133 7.74 -3.59 -2.40
C TYR A 133 8.92 -3.49 -1.44
N TYR A 134 10.12 -3.40 -2.00
CA TYR A 134 11.36 -3.30 -1.26
C TYR A 134 12.02 -1.97 -1.55
N VAL A 135 12.30 -1.17 -0.52
CA VAL A 135 13.02 0.09 -0.63
C VAL A 135 14.38 -0.07 0.01
N ASN A 136 15.42 0.13 -0.77
CA ASN A 136 16.79 0.13 -0.30
C ASN A 136 17.41 1.52 -0.46
N PHE A 137 18.29 1.87 0.48
CA PHE A 137 19.04 3.12 0.45
C PHE A 137 20.53 2.83 0.59
N THR A 138 21.34 3.61 -0.11
CA THR A 138 22.75 3.81 0.19
C THR A 138 22.90 5.26 0.61
N TYR A 139 23.48 5.49 1.78
CA TYR A 139 23.58 6.82 2.38
C TYR A 139 24.81 6.90 3.28
N ASP A 140 25.29 8.12 3.47
CA ASP A 140 26.47 8.41 4.30
C ASP A 140 26.05 9.33 5.45
N THR A 141 26.12 8.82 6.69
CA THR A 141 26.12 9.62 7.93
C THR A 141 26.51 8.74 9.12
N THR A 142 26.92 9.36 10.22
CA THR A 142 27.05 8.71 11.54
C THR A 142 25.91 9.09 12.49
N ASP A 143 25.06 10.04 12.09
CA ASP A 143 23.96 10.54 12.90
C ASP A 143 22.73 9.61 12.81
N ALA A 144 21.75 9.86 13.68
CA ALA A 144 20.49 9.13 13.66
C ALA A 144 19.72 9.39 12.35
N VAL A 145 19.24 8.31 11.72
CA VAL A 145 18.52 8.33 10.45
C VAL A 145 17.11 7.80 10.65
N TYR A 146 16.16 8.50 10.06
CA TYR A 146 14.75 8.18 10.10
C TYR A 146 14.22 8.01 8.68
N LEU A 147 13.27 7.11 8.51
CA LEU A 147 12.49 7.00 7.30
C LEU A 147 11.36 8.05 7.37
N SER A 148 11.21 8.85 6.31
CA SER A 148 10.05 9.72 6.10
C SER A 148 9.31 9.34 4.83
N TYR A 149 7.97 9.35 4.88
CA TYR A 149 7.13 9.21 3.69
C TYR A 149 5.77 9.85 3.90
N LEU A 150 5.10 10.19 2.80
CA LEU A 150 3.76 10.78 2.83
C LEU A 150 2.69 9.74 2.57
N ARG A 151 1.59 9.82 3.31
CA ARG A 151 0.40 8.99 3.16
C ARG A 151 -0.83 9.86 2.88
N SER A 152 -1.65 9.49 1.90
CA SER A 152 -2.87 10.25 1.55
C SER A 152 -4.12 9.77 2.27
N ASN A 153 -4.07 8.58 2.88
CA ASN A 153 -5.20 7.96 3.57
C ASN A 153 -5.41 8.46 5.00
N LEU A 154 -4.41 9.13 5.60
CA LEU A 154 -4.51 9.72 6.93
C LEU A 154 -4.72 11.23 6.80
N ASN A 155 -5.91 11.70 7.20
CA ASN A 155 -6.31 13.11 7.10
C ASN A 155 -7.01 13.57 8.38
N TRP A 156 -7.12 14.88 8.56
CA TRP A 156 -7.92 15.46 9.61
C TRP A 156 -8.73 16.67 9.13
N LYS A 157 -9.87 16.91 9.78
CA LYS A 157 -10.68 18.11 9.57
C LYS A 157 -11.25 18.63 10.88
N THR A 158 -11.51 19.93 10.94
CA THR A 158 -12.21 20.52 12.07
C THR A 158 -13.70 20.14 12.03
N ARG A 159 -14.23 19.69 13.16
CA ARG A 159 -15.67 19.49 13.40
C ARG A 159 -16.11 20.43 14.51
N TYR A 160 -17.21 21.12 14.31
CA TYR A 160 -17.85 21.93 15.35
C TYR A 160 -19.10 21.22 15.88
N GLN A 161 -19.28 21.23 17.19
CA GLN A 161 -20.52 20.82 17.86
C GLN A 161 -21.13 22.03 18.55
N LEU A 162 -22.35 22.38 18.15
CA LEU A 162 -23.16 23.43 18.77
C LEU A 162 -24.15 22.78 19.74
N ASN A 163 -24.01 23.09 21.03
CA ASN A 163 -24.92 22.63 22.06
C ASN A 163 -25.89 23.77 22.43
N LEU A 164 -27.18 23.54 22.21
CA LEU A 164 -28.27 24.51 22.44
C LEU A 164 -29.18 24.13 23.62
N PHE A 165 -28.78 23.14 24.42
CA PHE A 165 -29.64 22.46 25.38
C PHE A 165 -29.59 23.16 26.74
N GLU A 166 -30.31 24.29 26.85
CA GLU A 166 -30.99 24.83 28.05
C GLU A 166 -31.28 26.32 27.81
N GLU A 167 -32.55 26.75 27.92
CA GLU A 167 -32.96 28.17 27.79
C GLU A 167 -32.24 29.11 28.79
N THR A 168 -31.63 28.54 29.84
CA THR A 168 -30.92 29.23 30.91
C THR A 168 -29.39 29.21 30.76
N LYS A 169 -28.83 28.50 29.76
CA LYS A 169 -27.38 28.43 29.51
C LYS A 169 -27.02 29.11 28.19
N GLN A 170 -25.87 29.78 28.17
CA GLN A 170 -25.32 30.34 26.93
C GLN A 170 -25.01 29.20 25.95
N ALA A 171 -25.26 29.43 24.66
CA ALA A 171 -24.89 28.49 23.61
C ALA A 171 -23.37 28.20 23.66
N ILE A 172 -22.99 26.93 23.61
CA ILE A 172 -21.59 26.51 23.64
C ILE A 172 -21.23 25.91 22.28
N ILE A 173 -20.14 26.42 21.69
CA ILE A 173 -19.50 25.84 20.50
C ILE A 173 -18.25 25.09 20.95
N ILE A 174 -18.16 23.80 20.62
CA ILE A 174 -17.00 22.96 20.86
C ILE A 174 -16.34 22.65 19.52
N ALA A 175 -15.06 23.00 19.38
CA ALA A 175 -14.25 22.61 18.24
C ALA A 175 -13.53 21.28 18.53
N MET A 176 -13.53 20.38 17.56
CA MET A 176 -12.93 19.05 17.62
C MET A 176 -12.12 18.78 16.34
N ALA A 177 -11.13 17.91 16.42
CA ALA A 177 -10.46 17.34 15.26
C ALA A 177 -11.04 15.95 14.95
N ASP A 178 -11.58 15.77 13.75
CA ASP A 178 -11.98 14.46 13.21
C ASP A 178 -10.79 13.92 12.40
N ILE A 179 -10.09 12.92 12.94
CA ILE A 179 -8.94 12.27 12.31
C ILE A 179 -9.41 10.94 11.73
N ARG A 180 -9.10 10.69 10.46
CA ARG A 180 -9.50 9.47 9.75
C ARG A 180 -8.33 8.82 9.08
N ASN A 181 -8.28 7.49 9.21
CA ASN A 181 -7.47 6.63 8.36
C ASN A 181 -8.42 5.87 7.43
N ASP A 182 -8.53 6.34 6.19
CA ASP A 182 -9.38 5.74 5.15
C ASP A 182 -8.66 4.61 4.39
N GLY A 183 -7.43 4.26 4.81
CA GLY A 183 -6.61 3.21 4.21
C GLY A 183 -6.74 1.88 4.95
N LYS A 184 -6.11 0.84 4.40
CA LYS A 184 -6.13 -0.51 4.99
C LYS A 184 -4.97 -0.76 5.94
N SER A 185 -3.90 0.02 5.78
CA SER A 185 -2.70 -0.11 6.61
C SER A 185 -2.90 0.52 7.99
N LYS A 186 -2.42 -0.19 9.03
CA LYS A 186 -2.37 0.33 10.39
C LYS A 186 -1.04 1.04 10.63
N ILE A 187 -1.05 2.09 11.44
CA ILE A 187 0.14 2.81 11.88
C ILE A 187 0.07 2.90 13.40
N ASP A 188 1.13 2.44 14.07
CA ASP A 188 1.30 2.63 15.49
C ASP A 188 1.96 4.00 15.74
N ILE A 189 1.19 4.93 16.32
CA ILE A 189 1.60 6.31 16.56
C ILE A 189 2.09 6.45 18.00
N GLU A 190 3.31 6.92 18.19
CA GLU A 190 3.81 7.35 19.50
C GLU A 190 3.55 8.83 19.74
N TYR A 191 3.78 9.66 18.71
CA TYR A 191 3.53 11.10 18.78
C TYR A 191 2.85 11.60 17.51
N GLY A 192 1.91 12.52 17.67
CA GLY A 192 1.08 13.06 16.59
C GLY A 192 0.94 14.57 16.66
N GLU A 193 1.17 15.24 15.53
CA GLU A 193 0.94 16.68 15.35
C GLU A 193 -0.19 16.91 14.35
N LEU A 194 -1.11 17.84 14.67
CA LEU A 194 -2.13 18.32 13.73
C LEU A 194 -1.71 19.68 13.19
N ILE A 195 -1.53 19.75 11.87
CA ILE A 195 -1.07 20.97 11.20
C ILE A 195 -2.21 21.54 10.38
N GLY A 196 -2.62 22.76 10.72
CA GLY A 196 -3.66 23.52 10.02
C GLY A 196 -3.10 24.34 8.85
N GLY A 197 -3.98 24.63 7.89
CA GLY A 197 -3.66 25.38 6.67
C GLY A 197 -3.76 24.53 5.40
N GLU A 198 -3.85 25.20 4.25
CA GLU A 198 -3.73 24.55 2.95
C GLU A 198 -2.26 24.44 2.59
N ILE A 199 -1.78 23.21 2.36
CA ILE A 199 -0.42 22.97 1.85
C ILE A 199 -0.54 22.48 0.41
N ASN A 200 -0.23 23.40 -0.51
CA ASN A 200 -0.14 23.08 -1.93
C ASN A 200 1.23 22.49 -2.24
N LEU A 201 1.31 21.15 -2.25
CA LEU A 201 2.51 20.41 -2.66
C LEU A 201 2.81 20.50 -4.17
N ARG A 202 1.98 21.21 -4.96
CA ARG A 202 2.15 21.38 -6.42
C ARG A 202 3.11 22.52 -6.82
N MET A 203 3.77 23.17 -5.87
CA MET A 203 4.59 24.35 -6.16
C MET A 203 5.97 24.08 -6.79
N PHE A 204 6.32 22.83 -7.10
CA PHE A 204 7.63 22.47 -7.70
C PHE A 204 7.56 21.91 -9.14
N GLU A 205 6.42 22.02 -9.84
CA GLU A 205 6.35 21.73 -11.29
C GLU A 205 6.52 22.98 -12.18
N GLN A 206 7.10 24.06 -11.67
CA GLN A 206 7.52 25.21 -12.47
C GLN A 206 8.95 25.58 -12.12
N ASP A 207 9.91 25.00 -12.85
CA ASP A 207 10.85 25.74 -13.69
C ASP A 207 11.94 24.78 -14.23
N GLY A 208 11.95 24.55 -15.55
CA GLY A 208 13.14 24.20 -16.34
C GLY A 208 13.51 22.73 -16.47
#